data_AF-A0A345NQB0-F1
#
_entry.id   AF-A0A345NQB0-F1
#
_cell.length_a   1.000
_cell.length_b   1.000
_cell.length_c   1.000
_cell.angle_alpha   90.00
_cell.angle_beta   90.00
_cell.angle_gamma   90.00
#
_symmetry.space_group_name_H-M   'P 1'
#
loop_
_entity.id
_entity.type
_entity.pdbx_description
1 polymer ?
#
loop_
_entity_poly.entity_id
_entity_poly.type
_entity_poly.pdbx_seq_one_letter_code
_entity_poly.pdbx_strand_id
1 'polypeptide(L)'
;MATETPARIEPDYPKDRTKLGGRGGGGGKGAIGLVGWLRWTWRQLTSMRTALALLLLLAVAAIPGSIFPQRGVDPSRVRTYLEEHPDAGPWLDRVGMFDVYASPWFASIYLLLMISLVGCVLPRLRLHLQAMRAQPPRTPSRLTRMPSRAEAVLDAPAGDVVAAARAELVRRRYRVRAEEEGALVVSAEKGYLKETGNLLFHLAILGVIVSVAVGHLFGWRGEIILKEGETFTTGAASFDTLNLGPLVNPDDLPVFSLRLDDLDVQFEHEAQGAQFGQPRVFAGDATVQRGADAPETRAFAVNKPLHVAGTSVFLLGNGYAPVVTVRDAGGKILFSDAVTFLPQDNNYSSQGVIKVPAASPGLGFVGGFLPTLEFVEGLGPTSSFPGLVAPALVLTAFEGDLFPEGRAQSVFSIETDSMTQLQQEGGEPLRLLLEPGDVLELPDDRGTIEMESVIRWGGLLVRHDPGRTPALLFAGLALLGLVLTLGVRRRRVFVRVAPAGPSGAQEHPGDAALHTGVTVAGLPKGTDPGLDDLVDQVLARTVAASGGRVVTDKDDT
;
A
#
# COMPACT_ATOMS: atom_id res chain seq x y z
N MET A 1 -61.91 -14.32 -21.34
CA MET A 1 -60.95 -15.31 -21.88
C MET A 1 -59.56 -14.85 -21.52
N ALA A 2 -59.01 -15.37 -20.42
CA ALA A 2 -57.70 -15.02 -19.91
C ALA A 2 -56.65 -15.94 -20.54
N THR A 3 -55.63 -15.35 -21.16
CA THR A 3 -54.50 -16.01 -21.78
C THR A 3 -53.56 -16.57 -20.71
N GLU A 4 -53.44 -17.90 -20.65
CA GLU A 4 -52.47 -18.60 -19.80
C GLU A 4 -51.03 -18.30 -20.25
N THR A 5 -50.19 -17.92 -19.29
CA THR A 5 -48.75 -17.75 -19.48
C THR A 5 -48.08 -19.12 -19.36
N PRO A 6 -47.17 -19.53 -20.27
CA PRO A 6 -46.56 -20.85 -20.20
C PRO A 6 -45.62 -20.95 -18.99
N ALA A 7 -45.83 -21.99 -18.18
CA ALA A 7 -45.04 -22.27 -16.99
C ALA A 7 -43.57 -22.56 -17.34
N ARG A 8 -42.67 -21.84 -16.66
CA ARG A 8 -41.22 -22.08 -16.71
C ARG A 8 -40.91 -23.44 -16.10
N ILE A 9 -40.50 -24.40 -16.93
CA ILE A 9 -39.98 -25.70 -16.47
C ILE A 9 -38.58 -25.47 -15.87
N GLU A 10 -38.49 -25.42 -14.55
CA GLU A 10 -37.23 -25.54 -13.83
C GLU A 10 -36.75 -27.00 -13.92
N PRO A 11 -35.44 -27.27 -14.14
CA PRO A 11 -34.92 -28.62 -14.01
C PRO A 11 -35.02 -29.04 -12.54
N ASP A 12 -35.67 -30.18 -12.29
CA ASP A 12 -35.80 -30.78 -10.97
C ASP A 12 -34.42 -31.24 -10.49
N TYR A 13 -33.74 -30.38 -9.74
CA TYR A 13 -32.52 -30.69 -9.03
C TYR A 13 -32.88 -30.84 -7.56
N PRO A 14 -32.52 -31.96 -6.90
CA PRO A 14 -32.93 -32.20 -5.53
C PRO A 14 -32.35 -31.09 -4.63
N LYS A 15 -33.25 -30.30 -4.02
CA LYS A 15 -32.90 -29.21 -3.09
C LYS A 15 -32.38 -29.72 -1.73
N ASP A 16 -32.39 -31.03 -1.51
CA ASP A 16 -31.87 -31.65 -0.29
C ASP A 16 -30.48 -32.23 -0.47
N ARG A 17 -29.45 -31.48 -0.05
CA ARG A 17 -28.05 -31.97 0.05
C ARG A 17 -27.78 -32.82 1.30
N THR A 18 -28.81 -33.33 1.96
CA THR A 18 -28.69 -34.11 3.21
C THR A 18 -28.59 -35.62 3.01
N LYS A 19 -28.71 -36.14 1.78
CA LYS A 19 -28.63 -37.58 1.51
C LYS A 19 -27.50 -37.97 0.57
N LEU A 20 -26.26 -37.66 0.95
CA LEU A 20 -25.06 -38.34 0.45
C LEU A 20 -24.15 -38.59 1.66
N GLY A 21 -24.55 -39.55 2.48
CA GLY A 21 -23.83 -40.06 3.64
C GLY A 21 -24.25 -41.51 3.85
N GLY A 22 -23.26 -42.39 3.94
CA GLY A 22 -23.40 -43.84 3.84
C GLY A 22 -24.40 -44.49 4.79
N ARG A 23 -24.88 -45.65 4.33
CA ARG A 23 -25.75 -46.59 5.04
C ARG A 23 -24.97 -47.19 6.22
N GLY A 24 -25.39 -46.91 7.46
CA GLY A 24 -24.89 -47.63 8.63
C GLY A 24 -25.24 -47.00 9.97
N GLY A 25 -26.16 -47.63 10.72
CA GLY A 25 -26.24 -47.58 12.19
C GLY A 25 -26.99 -46.39 12.79
N GLY A 26 -28.06 -46.68 13.54
CA GLY A 26 -28.97 -45.70 14.13
C GLY A 26 -28.53 -45.14 15.49
N GLY A 27 -29.26 -44.09 15.92
CA GLY A 27 -29.35 -43.66 17.31
C GLY A 27 -28.48 -42.46 17.70
N GLY A 28 -29.09 -41.26 17.70
CA GLY A 28 -28.52 -40.10 18.37
C GLY A 28 -28.86 -38.77 17.69
N LYS A 29 -29.61 -37.90 18.38
CA LYS A 29 -29.96 -36.55 17.93
C LYS A 29 -28.71 -35.75 17.59
N GLY A 30 -28.49 -35.49 16.30
CA GLY A 30 -28.10 -34.21 15.70
C GLY A 30 -26.96 -33.38 16.30
N ALA A 31 -26.05 -33.91 17.11
CA ALA A 31 -24.86 -33.17 17.53
C ALA A 31 -23.80 -33.31 16.43
N ILE A 32 -23.45 -32.19 15.80
CA ILE A 32 -22.30 -32.12 14.91
C ILE A 32 -21.07 -32.45 15.78
N GLY A 33 -20.50 -33.65 15.64
CA GLY A 33 -19.27 -33.99 16.37
C GLY A 33 -18.14 -33.00 16.05
N LEU A 34 -17.10 -32.91 16.89
CA LEU A 34 -16.01 -31.91 16.79
C LEU A 34 -15.46 -31.75 15.36
N VAL A 35 -15.22 -32.86 14.66
CA VAL A 35 -14.74 -32.87 13.26
C VAL A 35 -15.76 -32.27 12.30
N GLY A 36 -17.05 -32.56 12.49
CA GLY A 36 -18.12 -31.96 11.69
C GLY A 36 -18.26 -30.47 11.95
N TRP A 37 -18.07 -30.03 13.21
CA TRP A 37 -18.11 -28.62 13.59
C TRP A 37 -16.94 -27.86 12.98
N LEU A 38 -15.71 -28.38 13.09
CA LEU A 38 -14.51 -27.78 12.46
C LEU A 38 -14.66 -27.68 10.94
N ARG A 39 -15.19 -28.73 10.29
CA ARG A 39 -15.44 -28.72 8.85
C ARG A 39 -16.50 -27.69 8.45
N TRP A 40 -17.56 -27.58 9.24
CA TRP A 40 -18.60 -26.58 9.02
C TRP A 40 -18.04 -25.16 9.16
N THR A 41 -17.28 -24.88 10.22
CA THR A 41 -16.62 -23.60 10.46
C THR A 41 -15.66 -23.25 9.33
N TRP A 42 -14.84 -24.21 8.89
CA TRP A 42 -13.95 -24.01 7.74
C TRP A 42 -14.70 -23.66 6.46
N ARG A 43 -15.79 -24.38 6.13
CA ARG A 43 -16.61 -24.04 4.95
C ARG A 43 -17.24 -22.65 5.04
N GLN A 44 -17.62 -22.23 6.25
CA GLN A 44 -18.20 -20.91 6.44
C GLN A 44 -17.15 -19.82 6.26
N LEU A 45 -15.97 -19.99 6.87
CA LEU A 45 -14.86 -19.06 6.79
C LEU A 45 -14.32 -18.93 5.35
N THR A 46 -14.32 -20.02 4.58
CA THR A 46 -13.86 -20.06 3.18
C THR A 46 -14.96 -19.72 2.15
N SER A 47 -16.08 -19.16 2.60
CA SER A 47 -17.15 -18.72 1.70
C SER A 47 -16.94 -17.27 1.24
N MET A 48 -17.27 -16.98 -0.03
CA MET A 48 -17.17 -15.61 -0.58
C MET A 48 -18.05 -14.61 0.21
N ARG A 49 -19.23 -15.07 0.66
CA ARG A 49 -20.15 -14.22 1.44
C ARG A 49 -19.50 -13.77 2.74
N THR A 50 -18.82 -14.68 3.43
CA THR A 50 -18.11 -14.34 4.67
C THR A 50 -16.93 -13.41 4.39
N ALA A 51 -16.19 -13.61 3.30
CA ALA A 51 -15.12 -12.69 2.92
C ALA A 51 -15.62 -11.24 2.72
N LEU A 52 -16.76 -11.05 2.03
CA LEU A 52 -17.37 -9.72 1.88
C LEU A 52 -17.84 -9.13 3.22
N ALA A 53 -18.45 -9.96 4.07
CA ALA A 53 -18.91 -9.51 5.39
C ALA A 53 -17.72 -9.09 6.28
N LEU A 54 -16.63 -9.85 6.25
CA LEU A 54 -15.39 -9.52 6.96
C LEU A 54 -14.74 -8.24 6.41
N LEU A 55 -14.79 -8.02 5.09
CA LEU A 55 -14.32 -6.79 4.48
C LEU A 55 -15.14 -5.58 4.95
N LEU A 56 -16.48 -5.70 4.96
CA LEU A 56 -17.35 -4.66 5.51
C LEU A 56 -17.10 -4.42 6.99
N LEU A 57 -16.95 -5.49 7.77
CA LEU A 57 -16.65 -5.40 9.20
C LEU A 57 -15.30 -4.72 9.45
N LEU A 58 -14.27 -5.03 8.66
CA LEU A 58 -12.97 -4.37 8.72
C LEU A 58 -13.09 -2.87 8.46
N ALA A 59 -13.89 -2.46 7.47
CA ALA A 59 -14.13 -1.05 7.18
C ALA A 59 -14.80 -0.32 8.37
N VAL A 60 -15.81 -0.93 8.99
CA VAL A 60 -16.46 -0.37 10.19
C VAL A 60 -15.48 -0.32 11.37
N ALA A 61 -14.72 -1.38 11.57
CA ALA A 61 -13.70 -1.52 12.61
C ALA A 61 -12.57 -0.48 12.51
N ALA A 62 -12.30 0.06 11.31
CA ALA A 62 -11.29 1.08 11.10
C ALA A 62 -11.75 2.51 11.46
N ILE A 63 -13.07 2.75 11.61
CA ILE A 63 -13.63 4.09 11.88
C ILE A 63 -13.07 4.70 13.18
N PRO A 64 -13.04 4.00 14.34
CA PRO A 64 -12.54 4.59 15.58
C PRO A 64 -11.09 5.08 15.48
N GLY A 65 -10.25 4.38 14.71
CA GLY A 65 -8.85 4.75 14.51
C GLY A 65 -8.65 6.11 13.81
N SER A 66 -9.69 6.59 13.11
CA SER A 66 -9.72 7.91 12.47
C SER A 66 -10.30 9.02 13.35
N ILE A 67 -11.01 8.67 14.43
CA ILE A 67 -11.69 9.61 15.32
C ILE A 67 -10.79 9.92 16.53
N PHE A 68 -10.17 8.90 17.12
CA PHE A 68 -9.34 9.03 18.31
C PHE A 68 -7.86 9.18 17.96
N PRO A 69 -7.07 9.96 18.74
CA PRO A 69 -5.63 10.05 18.54
C PRO A 69 -5.00 8.66 18.65
N GLN A 70 -4.08 8.32 17.74
CA GLN A 70 -3.41 7.01 17.75
C GLN A 70 -2.00 7.16 18.33
N ARG A 71 -1.66 6.32 19.30
CA ARG A 71 -0.38 6.39 20.02
C ARG A 71 0.82 6.17 19.10
N GLY A 72 0.67 5.36 18.05
CA GLY A 72 1.70 5.17 17.02
C GLY A 72 1.87 6.35 16.04
N VAL A 73 1.05 7.40 16.13
CA VAL A 73 1.12 8.61 15.29
C VAL A 73 1.51 9.82 16.13
N ASP A 74 0.85 10.05 17.27
CA ASP A 74 1.10 11.19 18.14
C ASP A 74 0.93 10.80 19.62
N PRO A 75 1.99 10.29 20.27
CA PRO A 75 1.95 9.88 21.66
C PRO A 75 1.59 11.03 22.61
N SER A 76 2.01 12.25 22.29
CA SER A 76 1.73 13.46 23.07
C SER A 76 0.24 13.77 23.11
N ARG A 77 -0.46 13.73 21.96
CA ARG A 77 -1.90 13.97 21.91
C ARG A 77 -2.69 12.90 22.65
N VAL A 78 -2.23 11.65 22.65
CA VAL A 78 -2.85 10.60 23.47
C VAL A 78 -2.68 10.91 24.96
N ARG A 79 -1.48 11.33 25.38
CA ARG A 79 -1.22 11.73 26.78
C ARG A 79 -2.10 12.91 27.20
N THR A 80 -2.15 13.97 26.40
CA THR A 80 -3.01 15.14 26.65
C THR A 80 -4.49 14.72 26.73
N TYR A 81 -4.96 13.85 25.84
CA TYR A 81 -6.34 13.36 25.90
C TYR A 81 -6.65 12.62 27.21
N LEU A 82 -5.71 11.79 27.70
CA LEU A 82 -5.86 11.06 28.96
C LEU A 82 -5.84 12.01 30.18
N GLU A 83 -5.04 13.07 30.14
CA GLU A 83 -5.00 14.12 31.16
C GLU A 83 -6.30 14.95 31.18
N GLU A 84 -6.83 15.30 30.01
CA GLU A 84 -8.08 16.05 29.86
C GLU A 84 -9.34 15.21 30.19
N HIS A 85 -9.29 13.89 30.01
CA HIS A 85 -10.42 12.97 30.18
C HIS A 85 -10.11 11.83 31.17
N PRO A 86 -9.93 12.13 32.47
CA PRO A 86 -9.47 11.14 33.46
C PRO A 86 -10.44 9.97 33.69
N ASP A 87 -11.74 10.14 33.48
CA ASP A 87 -12.75 9.08 33.70
C ASP A 87 -12.94 8.17 32.48
N ALA A 88 -13.08 8.77 31.28
CA ALA A 88 -13.37 8.03 30.04
C ALA A 88 -12.11 7.49 29.36
N GLY A 89 -11.00 8.24 29.43
CA GLY A 89 -9.72 7.93 28.79
C GLY A 89 -9.21 6.53 29.12
N PRO A 90 -9.08 6.15 30.41
CA PRO A 90 -8.60 4.82 30.79
C PRO A 90 -9.48 3.65 30.31
N TRP A 91 -10.78 3.86 30.13
CA TRP A 91 -11.68 2.83 29.57
C TRP A 91 -11.49 2.67 28.07
N LEU A 92 -11.36 3.79 27.34
CA LEU A 92 -11.08 3.79 25.91
C LEU A 92 -9.71 3.16 25.60
N ASP A 93 -8.71 3.42 26.43
CA ASP A 93 -7.37 2.81 26.32
C ASP A 93 -7.44 1.28 26.54
N ARG A 94 -8.20 0.82 27.55
CA ARG A 94 -8.38 -0.63 27.81
C ARG A 94 -9.00 -1.41 26.66
N VAL A 95 -9.94 -0.82 25.92
CA VAL A 95 -10.53 -1.47 24.73
C VAL A 95 -9.69 -1.24 23.45
N GLY A 96 -8.59 -0.49 23.55
CA GLY A 96 -7.64 -0.25 22.47
C GLY A 96 -8.03 0.85 21.49
N MET A 97 -8.78 1.88 21.90
CA MET A 97 -9.19 2.97 20.99
C MET A 97 -8.04 3.91 20.58
N PHE A 98 -6.97 3.98 21.37
CA PHE A 98 -5.75 4.74 21.02
C PHE A 98 -4.72 3.89 20.27
N ASP A 99 -5.01 2.59 20.10
CA ASP A 99 -4.15 1.59 19.45
C ASP A 99 -4.99 0.64 18.57
N VAL A 100 -5.95 1.19 17.82
CA VAL A 100 -7.00 0.41 17.11
C VAL A 100 -6.39 -0.62 16.18
N TYR A 101 -5.39 -0.23 15.40
CA TYR A 101 -4.75 -1.09 14.41
C TYR A 101 -3.87 -2.20 15.02
N ALA A 102 -3.45 -2.03 16.28
CA ALA A 102 -2.70 -3.03 17.05
C ALA A 102 -3.60 -3.85 17.99
N SER A 103 -4.88 -3.49 18.11
CA SER A 103 -5.80 -4.12 19.05
C SER A 103 -6.12 -5.59 18.70
N PRO A 104 -6.33 -6.47 19.70
CA PRO A 104 -6.64 -7.88 19.45
C PRO A 104 -7.92 -8.10 18.61
N TRP A 105 -8.92 -7.24 18.78
CA TRP A 105 -10.19 -7.36 18.05
C TRP A 105 -10.04 -6.98 16.57
N PHE A 106 -9.27 -5.93 16.26
CA PHE A 106 -8.97 -5.54 14.88
C PHE A 106 -8.12 -6.61 14.19
N ALA A 107 -7.07 -7.08 14.89
CA ALA A 107 -6.20 -8.16 14.41
C ALA A 107 -6.97 -9.46 14.13
N SER A 108 -7.99 -9.76 14.94
CA SER A 108 -8.86 -10.94 14.73
C SER A 108 -9.64 -10.87 13.42
N ILE A 109 -10.22 -9.71 13.09
CA ILE A 109 -10.95 -9.50 11.82
C ILE A 109 -9.99 -9.68 10.65
N TYR A 110 -8.82 -9.06 10.73
CA TYR A 110 -7.77 -9.17 9.73
C TYR A 110 -7.30 -10.62 9.52
N LEU A 111 -7.05 -11.36 10.60
CA LEU A 111 -6.63 -12.77 10.54
C LEU A 111 -7.72 -13.67 9.94
N LEU A 112 -8.98 -13.46 10.30
CA LEU A 112 -10.11 -14.19 9.71
C LEU A 112 -10.22 -13.89 8.20
N LEU A 113 -10.04 -12.64 7.79
CA LEU A 113 -10.02 -12.25 6.38
C LEU A 113 -8.87 -12.95 5.64
N MET A 114 -7.68 -13.04 6.26
CA MET A 114 -6.53 -13.75 5.71
C MET A 114 -6.83 -15.23 5.46
N ILE A 115 -7.36 -15.91 6.49
CA ILE A 115 -7.67 -17.34 6.42
C ILE A 115 -8.76 -17.57 5.38
N SER A 116 -9.76 -16.69 5.33
CA SER A 116 -10.82 -16.72 4.32
C SER A 116 -10.24 -16.61 2.91
N LEU A 117 -9.35 -15.64 2.67
CA LEU A 117 -8.69 -15.43 1.38
C LEU A 117 -7.89 -16.67 0.95
N VAL A 118 -7.01 -17.18 1.82
CA VAL A 118 -6.21 -18.38 1.57
C VAL A 118 -7.11 -19.59 1.26
N GLY A 119 -8.14 -19.79 2.07
CA GLY A 119 -9.09 -20.88 1.89
C GLY A 119 -9.98 -20.75 0.65
N CYS A 120 -10.21 -19.54 0.14
CA CYS A 120 -10.87 -19.32 -1.16
C CYS A 120 -9.93 -19.58 -2.35
N VAL A 121 -8.67 -19.19 -2.24
CA VAL A 121 -7.69 -19.19 -3.34
C VAL A 121 -7.12 -20.59 -3.60
N LEU A 122 -6.75 -21.35 -2.56
CA LEU A 122 -6.10 -22.66 -2.72
C LEU A 122 -6.96 -23.68 -3.48
N PRO A 123 -8.26 -23.87 -3.19
CA PRO A 123 -9.09 -24.80 -3.95
C PRO A 123 -9.29 -24.36 -5.41
N ARG A 124 -9.43 -23.04 -5.63
CA ARG A 124 -9.56 -22.47 -6.99
C ARG A 124 -8.30 -22.70 -7.82
N LEU A 125 -7.11 -22.56 -7.23
CA LEU A 125 -5.85 -22.86 -7.90
C LEU A 125 -5.81 -24.30 -8.39
N ARG A 126 -6.18 -25.26 -7.54
CA ARG A 126 -6.24 -26.68 -7.92
C ARG A 126 -7.22 -26.93 -9.07
N LEU A 127 -8.43 -26.38 -9.00
CA LEU A 127 -9.44 -26.53 -10.05
C LEU A 127 -9.02 -25.86 -11.37
N HIS A 128 -8.37 -24.70 -11.30
CA HIS A 128 -7.85 -24.02 -12.49
C HIS A 128 -6.73 -24.81 -13.15
N LEU A 129 -5.78 -25.33 -12.37
CA LEU A 129 -4.71 -26.21 -12.88
C LEU A 129 -5.29 -27.46 -13.58
N GLN A 130 -6.35 -28.05 -13.02
CA GLN A 130 -7.08 -29.15 -13.66
C GLN A 130 -7.79 -28.70 -14.95
N ALA A 131 -8.47 -27.56 -14.93
CA ALA A 131 -9.19 -27.02 -16.08
C ALA A 131 -8.26 -26.61 -17.24
N MET A 132 -7.05 -26.15 -16.95
CA MET A 132 -6.03 -25.87 -17.96
C MET A 132 -5.58 -27.15 -18.69
N ARG A 133 -5.58 -28.29 -18.01
CA ARG A 133 -5.24 -29.59 -18.59
C ARG A 133 -6.43 -30.26 -19.29
N ALA A 134 -7.66 -30.04 -18.80
CA ALA A 134 -8.88 -30.63 -19.35
C ALA A 134 -9.17 -30.20 -20.81
N GLN A 135 -9.79 -31.07 -21.61
CA GLN A 135 -10.24 -30.72 -22.96
C GLN A 135 -11.39 -29.67 -22.91
N PRO A 136 -11.58 -28.87 -23.98
CA PRO A 136 -12.76 -28.01 -24.11
C PRO A 136 -14.07 -28.80 -23.90
N PRO A 137 -15.15 -28.18 -23.38
CA PRO A 137 -16.40 -28.88 -23.08
C PRO A 137 -17.02 -29.50 -24.35
N ARG A 138 -17.89 -30.50 -24.19
CA ARG A 138 -18.64 -31.06 -25.33
C ARG A 138 -19.60 -30.02 -25.93
N THR A 139 -19.85 -30.12 -27.23
CA THR A 139 -20.84 -29.29 -27.93
C THR A 139 -22.24 -29.49 -27.33
N PRO A 140 -22.94 -28.42 -26.90
CA PRO A 140 -24.29 -28.53 -26.37
C PRO A 140 -25.28 -29.14 -27.39
N SER A 141 -26.31 -29.82 -26.88
CA SER A 141 -27.35 -30.43 -27.73
C SER A 141 -28.20 -29.39 -28.46
N ARG A 142 -28.44 -28.22 -27.86
CA ARG A 142 -29.24 -27.13 -28.43
C ARG A 142 -28.42 -25.84 -28.53
N LEU A 143 -27.89 -25.55 -29.73
CA LEU A 143 -27.17 -24.30 -30.00
C LEU A 143 -28.11 -23.08 -30.10
N THR A 144 -29.40 -23.32 -30.34
CA THR A 144 -30.44 -22.27 -30.42
C THR A 144 -30.65 -21.48 -29.12
N ARG A 145 -30.15 -21.97 -27.98
CA ARG A 145 -30.21 -21.27 -26.68
C ARG A 145 -28.96 -20.43 -26.38
N MET A 146 -28.02 -20.35 -27.30
CA MET A 146 -26.79 -19.59 -27.12
C MET A 146 -27.03 -18.10 -27.37
N PRO A 147 -26.35 -17.20 -26.62
CA PRO A 147 -26.57 -15.76 -26.72
C PRO A 147 -26.18 -15.17 -28.08
N SER A 148 -25.22 -15.80 -28.77
CA SER A 148 -24.77 -15.41 -30.11
C SER A 148 -24.79 -16.63 -31.02
N ARG A 149 -25.44 -16.53 -32.18
CA ARG A 149 -25.57 -17.61 -33.15
C ARG A 149 -25.64 -17.07 -34.58
N ALA A 150 -25.09 -17.85 -35.50
CA ALA A 150 -25.25 -17.65 -36.94
C ALA A 150 -25.41 -19.01 -37.62
N GLU A 151 -26.24 -19.07 -38.65
CA GLU A 151 -26.64 -20.29 -39.36
C GLU A 151 -26.52 -20.04 -40.87
N ALA A 152 -26.07 -21.05 -41.62
CA ALA A 152 -26.07 -21.03 -43.09
C ALA A 152 -26.31 -22.42 -43.66
N VAL A 153 -26.78 -22.49 -44.90
CA VAL A 153 -26.88 -23.73 -45.69
C VAL A 153 -25.89 -23.65 -46.83
N LEU A 154 -25.12 -24.72 -47.02
CA LEU A 154 -23.98 -24.77 -47.94
C LEU A 154 -24.07 -25.98 -48.86
N ASP A 155 -23.75 -25.77 -50.13
CA ASP A 155 -23.54 -26.86 -51.08
C ASP A 155 -22.10 -27.40 -50.96
N ALA A 156 -21.84 -28.14 -49.88
CA ALA A 156 -20.55 -28.75 -49.60
C ALA A 156 -20.71 -30.02 -48.75
N PRO A 157 -19.82 -31.02 -48.87
CA PRO A 157 -19.84 -32.19 -48.00
C PRO A 157 -19.70 -31.82 -46.52
N ALA A 158 -20.50 -32.44 -45.65
CA ALA A 158 -20.49 -32.15 -44.22
C ALA A 158 -19.10 -32.32 -43.56
N GLY A 159 -18.29 -33.27 -44.04
CA GLY A 159 -16.91 -33.46 -43.59
C GLY A 159 -16.01 -32.26 -43.86
N ASP A 160 -16.12 -31.65 -45.05
CA ASP A 160 -15.32 -30.50 -45.47
C ASP A 160 -15.70 -29.24 -44.68
N VAL A 161 -16.98 -29.05 -44.39
CA VAL A 161 -17.48 -27.95 -43.55
C VAL A 161 -16.96 -28.06 -42.12
N VAL A 162 -16.96 -29.27 -41.54
CA VAL A 162 -16.38 -29.51 -40.20
C VAL A 162 -14.87 -29.27 -40.18
N ALA A 163 -14.15 -29.73 -41.21
CA ALA A 163 -12.71 -29.53 -41.34
C ALA A 163 -12.36 -28.03 -41.48
N ALA A 164 -13.09 -27.30 -42.31
CA ALA A 164 -12.96 -25.85 -42.48
C ALA A 164 -13.20 -25.09 -41.17
N ALA A 165 -14.28 -25.41 -40.44
CA ALA A 165 -14.58 -24.82 -39.15
C ALA A 165 -13.49 -25.10 -38.09
N ARG A 166 -12.98 -26.34 -38.05
CA ARG A 166 -11.86 -26.73 -37.18
C ARG A 166 -10.61 -25.94 -37.52
N ALA A 167 -10.24 -25.85 -38.80
CA ALA A 167 -9.06 -25.13 -39.25
C ALA A 167 -9.13 -23.64 -38.91
N GLU A 168 -10.29 -23.00 -39.10
CA GLU A 168 -10.49 -21.58 -38.77
C GLU A 168 -10.32 -21.32 -37.26
N LEU A 169 -10.87 -22.19 -36.42
CA LEU A 169 -10.74 -22.07 -34.96
C LEU A 169 -9.29 -22.28 -34.49
N VAL A 170 -8.58 -23.25 -35.08
CA VAL A 170 -7.14 -23.46 -34.83
C VAL A 170 -6.33 -22.23 -35.27
N ARG A 171 -6.60 -21.68 -36.46
CA ARG A 171 -5.94 -20.47 -36.98
C ARG A 171 -6.12 -19.28 -36.04
N ARG A 172 -7.30 -19.14 -35.42
CA ARG A 172 -7.57 -18.11 -34.39
C ARG A 172 -6.96 -18.42 -33.03
N ARG A 173 -6.15 -19.47 -32.89
CA ARG A 173 -5.52 -19.94 -31.64
C ARG A 173 -6.54 -20.39 -30.58
N TYR A 174 -7.64 -20.99 -31.00
CA TYR A 174 -8.52 -21.70 -30.07
C TYR A 174 -8.00 -23.10 -29.79
N ARG A 175 -8.16 -23.56 -28.56
CA ARG A 175 -7.95 -24.97 -28.23
C ARG A 175 -9.21 -25.73 -28.66
N VAL A 176 -9.06 -26.63 -29.63
CA VAL A 176 -10.17 -27.43 -30.15
C VAL A 176 -10.21 -28.78 -29.45
N ARG A 177 -11.42 -29.29 -29.20
CA ARG A 177 -11.66 -30.61 -28.63
C ARG A 177 -11.34 -31.71 -29.66
N ALA A 178 -10.75 -32.80 -29.18
CA ALA A 178 -10.68 -34.05 -29.95
C ALA A 178 -12.07 -34.70 -29.88
N GLU A 179 -12.71 -34.86 -31.03
CA GLU A 179 -13.99 -35.56 -31.15
C GLU A 179 -13.73 -36.89 -31.88
N GLU A 180 -14.68 -37.82 -31.78
CA GLU A 180 -14.62 -39.11 -32.48
C GLU A 180 -14.62 -38.91 -34.00
N GLU A 181 -14.05 -39.87 -34.73
CA GLU A 181 -13.98 -39.83 -36.18
C GLU A 181 -15.41 -39.83 -36.78
N GLY A 182 -15.67 -38.91 -37.71
CA GLY A 182 -17.01 -38.69 -38.27
C GLY A 182 -17.93 -37.76 -37.45
N ALA A 183 -17.48 -37.20 -36.32
CA ALA A 183 -18.28 -36.25 -35.56
C ALA A 183 -18.53 -34.95 -36.33
N LEU A 184 -19.81 -34.60 -36.53
CA LEU A 184 -20.23 -33.38 -37.22
C LEU A 184 -20.28 -32.14 -36.31
N VAL A 185 -19.39 -32.06 -35.33
CA VAL A 185 -19.33 -30.97 -34.36
C VAL A 185 -17.90 -30.52 -34.09
N VAL A 186 -17.73 -29.23 -33.82
CA VAL A 186 -16.46 -28.65 -33.36
C VAL A 186 -16.72 -27.86 -32.08
N SER A 187 -15.99 -28.18 -31.01
CA SER A 187 -15.99 -27.40 -29.78
C SER A 187 -14.62 -26.80 -29.53
N ALA A 188 -14.57 -25.49 -29.28
CA ALA A 188 -13.33 -24.78 -29.09
C ALA A 188 -13.42 -23.73 -27.97
N GLU A 189 -12.32 -23.55 -27.24
CA GLU A 189 -12.23 -22.59 -26.13
C GLU A 189 -10.94 -21.75 -26.22
N LYS A 190 -11.04 -20.46 -25.84
CA LYS A 190 -9.90 -19.53 -25.74
C LYS A 190 -10.07 -18.61 -24.53
N GLY A 191 -8.94 -18.11 -24.00
CA GLY A 191 -8.92 -17.07 -22.96
C GLY A 191 -8.75 -17.57 -21.52
N TYR A 192 -8.05 -18.68 -21.30
CA TYR A 192 -7.70 -19.19 -19.96
C TYR A 192 -6.88 -18.20 -19.12
N LEU A 193 -6.18 -17.26 -19.77
CA LEU A 193 -5.43 -16.19 -19.11
C LEU A 193 -6.31 -15.27 -18.27
N LYS A 194 -7.62 -15.14 -18.56
CA LYS A 194 -8.55 -14.35 -17.74
C LYS A 194 -8.64 -14.89 -16.31
N GLU A 195 -8.86 -16.20 -16.17
CA GLU A 195 -8.97 -16.86 -14.86
C GLU A 195 -7.60 -16.98 -14.19
N THR A 196 -6.54 -17.19 -14.99
CA THR A 196 -5.16 -17.19 -14.50
C THR A 196 -4.78 -15.83 -13.90
N GLY A 197 -5.15 -14.73 -14.57
CA GLY A 197 -4.95 -13.37 -14.08
C GLY A 197 -5.69 -13.13 -12.77
N ASN A 198 -6.95 -13.59 -12.67
CA ASN A 198 -7.73 -13.43 -11.45
C ASN A 198 -7.07 -14.14 -10.28
N LEU A 199 -6.58 -15.36 -10.52
CA LEU A 199 -5.89 -16.14 -9.50
C LEU A 199 -4.52 -15.56 -9.13
N LEU A 200 -3.75 -15.12 -10.12
CA LEU A 200 -2.47 -14.43 -9.92
C LEU A 200 -2.66 -13.19 -9.05
N PHE A 201 -3.69 -12.38 -9.32
CA PHE A 201 -4.01 -11.20 -8.52
C PHE A 201 -4.22 -11.54 -7.03
N HIS A 202 -5.02 -12.56 -6.72
CA HIS A 202 -5.28 -12.93 -5.33
C HIS A 202 -4.03 -13.53 -4.65
N LEU A 203 -3.26 -14.36 -5.35
CA LEU A 203 -2.00 -14.89 -4.83
C LEU A 203 -0.97 -13.78 -4.61
N ALA A 204 -0.93 -12.80 -5.49
CA ALA A 204 -0.05 -11.65 -5.40
C ALA A 204 -0.44 -10.75 -4.22
N ILE A 205 -1.74 -10.49 -3.98
CA ILE A 205 -2.19 -9.79 -2.77
C ILE A 205 -1.73 -10.53 -1.51
N LEU A 206 -1.91 -11.85 -1.47
CA LEU A 206 -1.42 -12.66 -0.34
C LEU A 206 0.11 -12.52 -0.17
N GLY A 207 0.85 -12.53 -1.28
CA GLY A 207 2.30 -12.29 -1.29
C GLY A 207 2.70 -10.92 -0.76
N VAL A 208 2.00 -9.85 -1.15
CA VAL A 208 2.21 -8.49 -0.60
C VAL A 208 2.01 -8.51 0.90
N ILE A 209 0.91 -9.11 1.37
CA ILE A 209 0.59 -9.14 2.79
C ILE A 209 1.65 -9.89 3.59
N VAL A 210 2.05 -11.08 3.13
CA VAL A 210 3.14 -11.84 3.77
C VAL A 210 4.44 -11.03 3.78
N SER A 211 4.74 -10.32 2.69
CA SER A 211 5.94 -9.49 2.60
C SER A 211 5.92 -8.34 3.61
N VAL A 212 4.79 -7.65 3.75
CA VAL A 212 4.61 -6.59 4.76
C VAL A 212 4.70 -7.16 6.17
N ALA A 213 4.12 -8.34 6.43
CA ALA A 213 4.23 -9.01 7.72
C ALA A 213 5.68 -9.36 8.06
N VAL A 214 6.45 -9.86 7.09
CA VAL A 214 7.90 -10.11 7.24
C VAL A 214 8.65 -8.80 7.52
N GLY A 215 8.33 -7.73 6.79
CA GLY A 215 8.90 -6.40 7.04
C GLY A 215 8.59 -5.87 8.45
N HIS A 216 7.39 -6.11 8.98
CA HIS A 216 7.03 -5.73 10.35
C HIS A 216 7.72 -6.60 11.42
N LEU A 217 7.82 -7.91 11.18
CA LEU A 217 8.39 -8.86 12.15
C LEU A 217 9.91 -8.71 12.27
N PHE A 218 10.61 -8.54 11.15
CA PHE A 218 12.07 -8.56 11.06
C PHE A 218 12.69 -7.21 10.67
N GLY A 219 11.87 -6.23 10.30
CA GLY A 219 12.33 -4.88 10.01
C GLY A 219 12.41 -4.03 11.27
N TRP A 220 13.11 -2.91 11.15
CA TRP A 220 13.25 -1.93 12.21
C TRP A 220 13.51 -0.56 11.60
N ARG A 221 13.26 0.48 12.38
CA ARG A 221 13.53 1.86 12.00
C ARG A 221 14.02 2.67 13.20
N GLY A 222 15.05 3.47 12.99
CA GLY A 222 15.60 4.41 13.95
C GLY A 222 15.57 5.82 13.37
N GLU A 223 15.18 6.78 14.19
CA GLU A 223 15.19 8.21 13.87
C GLU A 223 16.29 8.89 14.68
N ILE A 224 17.02 9.80 14.04
CA ILE A 224 18.05 10.60 14.68
C ILE A 224 18.14 11.98 14.03
N ILE A 225 18.34 13.02 14.82
CA ILE A 225 18.78 14.33 14.34
C ILE A 225 20.31 14.38 14.38
N LEU A 226 20.93 14.62 13.22
CA LEU A 226 22.39 14.72 13.11
C LEU A 226 22.79 16.12 12.64
N LYS A 227 23.65 16.79 13.39
CA LYS A 227 24.16 18.13 13.06
C LYS A 227 25.31 18.01 12.05
N GLU A 228 25.52 19.04 11.23
CA GLU A 228 26.70 19.09 10.35
C GLU A 228 28.00 18.99 11.16
N GLY A 229 28.93 18.17 10.69
CA GLY A 229 30.18 17.84 11.37
C GLY A 229 30.04 16.79 12.49
N GLU A 230 28.82 16.43 12.90
CA GLU A 230 28.57 15.42 13.92
C GLU A 230 28.72 14.01 13.34
N THR A 231 29.26 13.10 14.13
CA THR A 231 29.40 11.68 13.77
C THR A 231 28.52 10.83 14.66
N PHE A 232 27.62 10.11 14.03
CA PHE A 232 26.77 9.10 14.65
C PHE A 232 27.38 7.71 14.47
N THR A 233 27.38 6.89 15.51
CA THR A 233 27.66 5.45 15.41
C THR A 233 26.44 4.67 15.84
N THR A 234 25.98 3.79 14.96
CA THR A 234 24.73 3.05 15.15
C THR A 234 24.81 2.11 16.34
N GLY A 235 23.79 2.16 17.18
CA GLY A 235 23.58 1.29 18.32
C GLY A 235 22.17 1.53 18.87
N ALA A 236 21.65 0.60 19.67
CA ALA A 236 20.28 0.70 20.17
C ALA A 236 20.03 1.97 21.00
N ALA A 237 21.04 2.42 21.75
CA ALA A 237 20.99 3.63 22.56
C ALA A 237 21.34 4.92 21.80
N SER A 238 21.79 4.80 20.54
CA SER A 238 22.27 5.95 19.76
C SER A 238 21.17 6.67 19.00
N PHE A 239 19.98 6.08 18.86
CA PHE A 239 18.84 6.69 18.16
C PHE A 239 17.97 7.49 19.13
N ASP A 240 17.48 8.65 18.68
CA ASP A 240 16.50 9.45 19.43
C ASP A 240 15.19 8.69 19.61
N THR A 241 14.81 7.91 18.58
CA THR A 241 13.66 7.00 18.65
C THR A 241 13.97 5.73 17.88
N LEU A 242 13.80 4.58 18.53
CA LEU A 242 14.04 3.26 17.94
C LEU A 242 12.77 2.41 18.01
N ASN A 243 12.34 1.92 16.85
CA ASN A 243 11.22 1.00 16.72
C ASN A 243 11.71 -0.32 16.13
N LEU A 244 11.70 -1.37 16.94
CA LEU A 244 12.12 -2.71 16.55
C LEU A 244 10.91 -3.59 16.21
N GLY A 245 11.07 -4.43 15.18
CA GLY A 245 10.12 -5.49 14.90
C GLY A 245 10.10 -6.53 16.03
N PRO A 246 8.97 -7.23 16.27
CA PRO A 246 8.84 -8.22 17.34
C PRO A 246 9.88 -9.34 17.36
N LEU A 247 10.54 -9.64 16.23
CA LEU A 247 11.55 -10.69 16.10
C LEU A 247 12.97 -10.12 15.90
N VAL A 248 13.18 -8.83 16.16
CA VAL A 248 14.48 -8.17 16.04
C VAL A 248 15.14 -8.05 17.43
N ASN A 249 16.36 -8.55 17.55
CA ASN A 249 17.18 -8.32 18.73
C ASN A 249 17.98 -7.00 18.57
N PRO A 250 17.93 -6.06 19.54
CA PRO A 250 18.75 -4.85 19.51
C PRO A 250 20.25 -5.09 19.28
N ASP A 251 20.79 -6.22 19.74
CA ASP A 251 22.21 -6.56 19.59
C ASP A 251 22.60 -6.94 18.15
N ASP A 252 21.62 -7.32 17.32
CA ASP A 252 21.84 -7.71 15.92
C ASP A 252 21.80 -6.50 14.96
N LEU A 253 21.66 -5.28 15.50
CA LEU A 253 21.67 -4.07 14.68
C LEU A 253 23.05 -3.91 14.00
N PRO A 254 23.07 -3.60 12.69
CA PRO A 254 24.32 -3.42 11.97
C PRO A 254 25.09 -2.22 12.52
N VAL A 255 26.39 -2.39 12.76
CA VAL A 255 27.27 -1.34 13.27
C VAL A 255 27.95 -0.61 12.12
N PHE A 256 27.68 0.68 11.97
CA PHE A 256 28.36 1.61 11.08
C PHE A 256 28.38 3.02 11.69
N SER A 257 29.33 3.85 11.27
CA SER A 257 29.32 5.28 11.55
C SER A 257 28.87 6.08 10.33
N LEU A 258 28.22 7.20 10.60
CA LEU A 258 27.75 8.16 9.63
C LEU A 258 28.04 9.55 10.16
N ARG A 259 28.81 10.33 9.42
CA ARG A 259 29.06 11.74 9.67
C ARG A 259 28.30 12.56 8.64
N LEU A 260 27.52 13.52 9.08
CA LEU A 260 26.92 14.50 8.17
C LEU A 260 28.00 15.54 7.85
N ASP A 261 28.49 15.57 6.61
CA ASP A 261 29.56 16.50 6.24
C ASP A 261 29.00 17.87 5.86
N ASP A 262 27.92 17.87 5.07
CA ASP A 262 27.26 19.09 4.57
C ASP A 262 25.80 18.77 4.19
N LEU A 263 24.90 19.75 4.35
CA LEU A 263 23.50 19.68 3.95
C LEU A 263 23.09 20.93 3.14
N ASP A 264 23.10 20.78 1.81
CA ASP A 264 22.64 21.78 0.85
C ASP A 264 21.10 21.84 0.80
N VAL A 265 20.58 22.96 1.32
CA VAL A 265 19.14 23.27 1.40
C VAL A 265 18.90 24.61 0.73
N GLN A 266 18.20 24.58 -0.40
CA GLN A 266 17.91 25.77 -1.20
C GLN A 266 16.42 26.03 -1.31
N PHE A 267 16.05 27.30 -1.19
CA PHE A 267 14.68 27.79 -1.32
C PHE A 267 14.57 28.76 -2.48
N GLU A 268 13.39 28.80 -3.10
CA GLU A 268 13.06 29.72 -4.17
C GLU A 268 13.02 31.17 -3.64
N HIS A 269 13.87 32.04 -4.18
CA HIS A 269 14.00 33.43 -3.75
C HIS A 269 13.78 34.45 -4.88
N GLU A 270 13.64 33.99 -6.13
CA GLU A 270 13.43 34.86 -7.30
C GLU A 270 11.96 34.92 -7.69
N ALA A 271 11.23 33.80 -7.61
CA ALA A 271 9.83 33.74 -8.00
C ALA A 271 8.92 34.50 -7.02
N GLN A 272 7.94 35.23 -7.56
CA GLN A 272 6.93 35.95 -6.77
C GLN A 272 5.73 35.06 -6.40
N GLY A 273 4.97 35.49 -5.39
CA GLY A 273 3.73 34.85 -4.97
C GLY A 273 3.97 33.51 -4.28
N ALA A 274 3.10 32.52 -4.51
CA ALA A 274 3.11 31.24 -3.78
C ALA A 274 4.38 30.38 -4.00
N GLN A 275 5.21 30.71 -5.00
CA GLN A 275 6.47 30.01 -5.25
C GLN A 275 7.62 30.52 -4.37
N PHE A 276 7.55 31.76 -3.85
CA PHE A 276 8.57 32.29 -2.96
C PHE A 276 8.67 31.43 -1.69
N GLY A 277 9.90 31.12 -1.26
CA GLY A 277 10.18 30.27 -0.10
C GLY A 277 9.97 28.77 -0.34
N GLN A 278 9.54 28.33 -1.52
CA GLN A 278 9.35 26.90 -1.79
C GLN A 278 10.69 26.15 -1.86
N PRO A 279 10.76 24.93 -1.29
CA PRO A 279 11.94 24.08 -1.42
C PRO A 279 12.35 23.80 -2.87
N ARG A 280 13.64 23.92 -3.19
CA ARG A 280 14.23 23.58 -4.49
C ARG A 280 15.21 22.42 -4.41
N VAL A 281 16.09 22.43 -3.41
CA VAL A 281 17.12 21.40 -3.21
C VAL A 281 17.13 21.02 -1.74
N PHE A 282 17.12 19.72 -1.45
CA PHE A 282 17.40 19.11 -0.15
C PHE A 282 18.32 17.90 -0.40
N ALA A 283 19.62 18.14 -0.32
CA ALA A 283 20.67 17.16 -0.56
C ALA A 283 21.78 17.33 0.49
N GLY A 284 22.60 16.31 0.67
CA GLY A 284 23.76 16.41 1.55
C GLY A 284 24.80 15.37 1.22
N ASP A 285 25.98 15.56 1.78
CA ASP A 285 27.09 14.62 1.73
C ASP A 285 27.30 14.01 3.11
N ALA A 286 27.47 12.69 3.15
CA ALA A 286 27.74 11.97 4.38
C ALA A 286 28.91 11.02 4.21
N THR A 287 29.83 11.05 5.17
CA THR A 287 30.93 10.10 5.26
C THR A 287 30.49 8.90 6.10
N VAL A 288 30.61 7.72 5.50
CA VAL A 288 30.11 6.47 6.07
C VAL A 288 31.24 5.50 6.23
N GLN A 289 31.30 4.82 7.37
CA GLN A 289 32.31 3.80 7.64
C GLN A 289 31.67 2.57 8.28
N ARG A 290 32.04 1.38 7.80
CA ARG A 290 31.57 0.11 8.37
C ARG A 290 32.73 -0.63 9.02
N GLY A 291 32.69 -0.79 10.34
CA GLY A 291 33.76 -1.48 11.07
C GLY A 291 35.13 -0.88 10.75
N ALA A 292 36.05 -1.71 10.27
CA ALA A 292 37.41 -1.30 9.90
C ALA A 292 37.57 -0.90 8.41
N ASP A 293 36.48 -0.85 7.64
CA ASP A 293 36.51 -0.41 6.25
C ASP A 293 37.01 1.05 6.15
N ALA A 294 37.54 1.44 4.99
CA ALA A 294 37.88 2.83 4.74
C ALA A 294 36.61 3.71 4.72
N PRO A 295 36.63 4.94 5.28
CA PRO A 295 35.51 5.87 5.16
C PRO A 295 35.23 6.22 3.69
N GLU A 296 33.95 6.28 3.33
CA GLU A 296 33.50 6.68 2.01
C GLU A 296 32.49 7.83 2.11
N THR A 297 32.77 8.94 1.42
CA THR A 297 31.82 10.05 1.27
C THR A 297 30.80 9.73 0.18
N ARG A 298 29.52 9.93 0.48
CA ARG A 298 28.42 9.65 -0.43
C ARG A 298 27.33 10.71 -0.31
N ALA A 299 26.88 11.19 -1.46
CA ALA A 299 25.74 12.10 -1.55
C ALA A 299 24.41 11.37 -1.28
N PHE A 300 23.47 12.06 -0.65
CA PHE A 300 22.09 11.61 -0.42
C PHE A 300 21.11 12.77 -0.60
N ALA A 301 19.84 12.45 -0.85
CA ALA A 301 18.76 13.44 -0.99
C ALA A 301 17.42 12.81 -0.60
N VAL A 302 16.35 13.61 -0.51
CA VAL A 302 14.99 13.17 -0.10
C VAL A 302 14.52 11.90 -0.84
N ASN A 303 14.76 11.83 -2.16
CA ASN A 303 14.38 10.68 -2.99
C ASN A 303 15.57 9.80 -3.42
N LYS A 304 16.74 10.03 -2.83
CA LYS A 304 17.98 9.27 -3.08
C LYS A 304 18.60 8.89 -1.73
N PRO A 305 18.06 7.86 -1.05
CA PRO A 305 18.59 7.44 0.24
C PRO A 305 19.99 6.84 0.12
N LEU A 306 20.76 6.97 1.19
CA LEU A 306 22.04 6.30 1.34
C LEU A 306 21.82 4.83 1.73
N HIS A 307 22.56 3.91 1.13
CA HIS A 307 22.52 2.49 1.48
C HIS A 307 23.80 2.04 2.18
N VAL A 308 23.68 1.54 3.41
CA VAL A 308 24.82 1.07 4.22
C VAL A 308 24.40 -0.12 5.08
N ALA A 309 25.22 -1.18 5.07
CA ALA A 309 25.05 -2.36 5.94
C ALA A 309 23.64 -2.98 5.91
N GLY A 310 23.02 -3.06 4.72
CA GLY A 310 21.67 -3.59 4.55
C GLY A 310 20.54 -2.65 5.01
N THR A 311 20.86 -1.41 5.38
CA THR A 311 19.90 -0.38 5.77
C THR A 311 19.80 0.71 4.70
N SER A 312 18.72 1.49 4.75
CA SER A 312 18.54 2.71 3.95
C SER A 312 18.42 3.89 4.91
N VAL A 313 19.20 4.94 4.69
CA VAL A 313 19.16 6.20 5.45
C VAL A 313 18.47 7.24 4.59
N PHE A 314 17.35 7.76 5.07
CA PHE A 314 16.53 8.76 4.38
C PHE A 314 16.63 10.10 5.09
N LEU A 315 16.62 11.19 4.32
CA LEU A 315 16.44 12.55 4.85
C LEU A 315 14.93 12.79 5.04
N LEU A 316 14.48 12.87 6.30
CA LEU A 316 13.08 13.14 6.65
C LEU A 316 12.78 14.64 6.75
N GLY A 317 13.74 15.40 7.25
CA GLY A 317 13.59 16.82 7.54
C GLY A 317 14.94 17.46 7.79
N ASN A 318 14.94 18.77 7.98
CA ASN A 318 16.14 19.53 8.32
C ASN A 318 15.74 20.79 9.08
N GLY A 319 16.74 21.45 9.65
CA GLY A 319 16.59 22.75 10.26
C GLY A 319 17.95 23.37 10.53
N TYR A 320 17.95 24.36 11.40
CA TYR A 320 19.17 25.07 11.80
C TYR A 320 19.53 24.75 13.25
N ALA A 321 20.83 24.68 13.49
CA ALA A 321 21.41 24.57 14.82
C ALA A 321 22.39 25.75 15.03
N PRO A 322 21.95 26.84 15.69
CA PRO A 322 22.88 27.89 16.12
C PRO A 322 23.92 27.33 17.09
N VAL A 323 25.18 27.69 16.88
CA VAL A 323 26.30 27.39 17.77
C VAL A 323 26.32 28.45 18.87
N VAL A 324 26.03 28.04 20.10
CA VAL A 324 25.88 28.96 21.23
C VAL A 324 26.90 28.64 22.30
N THR A 325 27.59 29.68 22.78
CA THR A 325 28.52 29.60 23.90
C THR A 325 28.03 30.48 25.04
N VAL A 326 27.94 29.92 26.24
CA VAL A 326 27.58 30.63 27.48
C VAL A 326 28.77 30.61 28.41
N ARG A 327 29.15 31.78 28.93
CA ARG A 327 30.28 31.97 29.85
C ARG A 327 29.82 32.58 31.16
N ASP A 328 30.51 32.29 32.25
CA ASP A 328 30.30 32.97 33.53
C ASP A 328 30.91 34.39 33.53
N ALA A 329 30.73 35.14 34.62
CA ALA A 329 31.32 36.48 34.81
C ALA A 329 32.85 36.51 34.71
N GLY A 330 33.52 35.38 34.98
CA GLY A 330 34.97 35.23 34.86
C GLY A 330 35.43 34.83 33.46
N GLY A 331 34.51 34.66 32.49
CA GLY A 331 34.79 34.26 31.11
C GLY A 331 34.95 32.74 30.91
N LYS A 332 34.73 31.92 31.93
CA LYS A 332 34.80 30.45 31.83
C LYS A 332 33.58 29.93 31.08
N ILE A 333 33.81 29.03 30.12
CA ILE A 333 32.73 28.37 29.35
C ILE A 333 31.92 27.46 30.28
N LEU A 334 30.61 27.72 30.35
CA LEU A 334 29.61 26.91 31.04
C LEU A 334 28.89 25.97 30.06
N PHE A 335 28.71 26.40 28.81
CA PHE A 335 28.08 25.62 27.74
C PHE A 335 28.65 26.07 26.39
N SER A 336 28.87 25.13 25.47
CA SER A 336 29.26 25.41 24.08
C SER A 336 28.87 24.21 23.21
N ASP A 337 27.83 24.36 22.39
CA ASP A 337 27.34 23.34 21.45
C ASP A 337 26.44 23.99 20.37
N ALA A 338 26.26 23.29 19.26
CA ALA A 338 25.21 23.56 18.28
C ALA A 338 23.87 23.04 18.81
N VAL A 339 22.91 23.94 19.03
CA VAL A 339 21.60 23.59 19.62
C VAL A 339 20.56 23.44 18.54
N THR A 340 19.89 22.28 18.48
CA THR A 340 18.82 22.01 17.51
C THR A 340 17.57 22.84 17.80
N PHE A 341 17.20 23.72 16.86
CA PHE A 341 15.89 24.38 16.86
C PHE A 341 14.98 23.71 15.83
N LEU A 342 13.75 23.39 16.24
CA LEU A 342 12.78 22.66 15.42
C LEU A 342 11.86 23.63 14.67
N PRO A 343 11.80 23.58 13.32
CA PRO A 343 10.86 24.35 12.52
C PRO A 343 9.40 24.11 12.93
N GLN A 344 8.64 25.21 13.07
CA GLN A 344 7.21 25.19 13.40
C GLN A 344 6.32 25.55 12.20
N ASP A 345 6.91 26.12 11.15
CA ASP A 345 6.23 26.56 9.93
C ASP A 345 7.11 26.39 8.68
N ASN A 346 6.58 26.79 7.53
CA ASN A 346 7.29 26.73 6.24
C ASN A 346 8.40 27.78 6.09
N ASN A 347 8.41 28.83 6.92
CA ASN A 347 9.46 29.84 6.95
C ASN A 347 10.58 29.48 7.94
N TYR A 348 10.54 28.27 8.48
CA TYR A 348 11.52 27.75 9.43
C TYR A 348 11.62 28.61 10.69
N SER A 349 10.53 29.29 11.07
CA SER A 349 10.42 29.84 12.41
C SER A 349 10.51 28.68 13.38
N SER A 350 11.63 28.58 14.08
CA SER A 350 11.98 27.38 14.83
C SER A 350 11.93 27.65 16.33
N GLN A 351 11.59 26.64 17.12
CA GLN A 351 11.58 26.72 18.58
C GLN A 351 12.63 25.78 19.18
N GLY A 352 13.20 26.19 20.31
CA GLY A 352 14.24 25.43 20.98
C GLY A 352 14.56 25.97 22.36
N VAL A 353 15.38 25.21 23.08
CA VAL A 353 15.82 25.53 24.42
C VAL A 353 17.29 25.21 24.60
N ILE A 354 18.00 26.08 25.33
CA ILE A 354 19.41 25.91 25.69
C ILE A 354 19.47 25.72 27.21
N LYS A 355 19.92 24.54 27.66
CA LYS A 355 20.04 24.19 29.08
C LYS A 355 21.51 24.26 29.50
N VAL A 356 21.81 25.09 30.49
CA VAL A 356 23.17 25.32 31.01
C VAL A 356 23.25 24.85 32.47
N PRO A 357 23.36 23.54 32.73
CA PRO A 357 23.40 22.99 34.09
C PRO A 357 24.70 23.30 34.84
N ALA A 358 25.75 23.73 34.14
CA ALA A 358 27.01 24.13 34.76
C ALA A 358 26.94 25.50 35.45
N ALA A 359 25.88 26.29 35.19
CA ALA A 359 25.61 27.53 35.91
C ALA A 359 25.06 27.24 37.32
N SER A 360 25.25 28.18 38.26
CA SER A 360 24.72 28.07 39.62
C SER A 360 24.09 29.40 40.05
N PRO A 361 22.74 29.49 40.14
CA PRO A 361 21.73 28.49 39.74
C PRO A 361 21.79 28.11 38.25
N GLY A 362 21.18 26.98 37.87
CA GLY A 362 21.15 26.53 36.47
C GLY A 362 20.42 27.53 35.58
N LEU A 363 20.91 27.75 34.36
CA LEU A 363 20.32 28.70 33.40
C LEU A 363 19.62 27.96 32.26
N GLY A 364 18.41 28.40 31.91
CA GLY A 364 17.64 27.90 30.77
C GLY A 364 17.23 29.04 29.85
N PHE A 365 17.63 28.98 28.58
CA PHE A 365 17.21 29.94 27.56
C PHE A 365 16.12 29.33 26.68
N VAL A 366 14.99 30.02 26.54
CA VAL A 366 13.83 29.54 25.78
C VAL A 366 13.47 30.55 24.72
N GLY A 367 13.21 30.10 23.51
CA GLY A 367 12.68 30.96 22.48
C GLY A 367 12.77 30.36 21.09
N GLY A 368 13.07 31.20 20.11
CA GLY A 368 13.06 30.81 18.72
C GLY A 368 14.32 31.21 17.95
N PHE A 369 14.56 30.47 16.87
CA PHE A 369 15.53 30.81 15.84
C PHE A 369 14.78 31.20 14.58
N LEU A 370 15.11 32.37 14.04
CA LEU A 370 14.48 32.97 12.87
C LEU A 370 15.53 33.12 11.77
N PRO A 371 15.48 32.34 10.68
CA PRO A 371 16.47 32.41 9.59
C PRO A 371 16.51 33.75 8.85
N THR A 372 15.36 34.40 8.73
CA THR A 372 15.21 35.75 8.19
C THR A 372 14.30 36.56 9.09
N LEU A 373 14.91 37.20 10.10
CA LEU A 373 14.19 38.03 11.07
C LEU A 373 13.44 39.18 10.38
N GLU A 374 12.15 39.28 10.69
CA GLU A 374 11.30 40.42 10.37
C GLU A 374 10.44 40.78 11.60
N PHE A 375 10.23 42.07 11.84
CA PHE A 375 9.31 42.54 12.87
C PHE A 375 7.98 42.93 12.24
N VAL A 376 6.93 42.17 12.54
CA VAL A 376 5.58 42.44 12.04
C VAL A 376 4.73 43.01 13.18
N GLU A 377 4.10 44.15 12.92
CA GLU A 377 3.24 44.82 13.89
C GLU A 377 2.11 43.88 14.36
N GLY A 378 1.94 43.75 15.68
CA GLY A 378 0.93 42.87 16.30
C GLY A 378 1.30 41.37 16.39
N LEU A 379 2.27 40.90 15.59
CA LEU A 379 2.77 39.51 15.61
C LEU A 379 4.11 39.38 16.33
N GLY A 380 4.93 40.43 16.34
CA GLY A 380 6.27 40.42 16.92
C GLY A 380 7.33 39.89 15.94
N PRO A 381 8.47 39.39 16.45
CA PRO A 381 9.53 38.85 15.61
C PRO A 381 9.10 37.53 14.96
N THR A 382 9.27 37.44 13.64
CA THR A 382 8.90 36.27 12.83
C THR A 382 9.95 36.01 11.76
N SER A 383 9.89 34.84 11.11
CA SER A 383 10.69 34.54 9.93
C SER A 383 9.90 34.83 8.66
N SER A 384 10.44 35.68 7.78
CA SER A 384 9.80 36.02 6.50
C SER A 384 10.22 35.10 5.35
N PHE A 385 11.35 34.41 5.50
CA PHE A 385 11.92 33.50 4.51
C PHE A 385 12.72 32.37 5.18
N PRO A 386 12.60 31.11 4.72
CA PRO A 386 13.26 29.96 5.36
C PRO A 386 14.77 29.88 5.19
N GLY A 387 15.36 30.60 4.22
CA GLY A 387 16.82 30.70 4.07
C GLY A 387 17.45 31.66 5.08
N LEU A 388 18.76 31.57 5.27
CA LEU A 388 19.53 32.50 6.12
C LEU A 388 19.75 33.82 5.37
N VAL A 389 19.11 34.89 5.81
CA VAL A 389 19.32 36.25 5.28
C VAL A 389 19.66 37.21 6.42
N ALA A 390 18.87 37.17 7.49
CA ALA A 390 19.11 37.91 8.73
C ALA A 390 18.82 36.95 9.91
N PRO A 391 19.68 35.93 10.12
CA PRO A 391 19.42 34.93 11.12
C PRO A 391 19.57 35.49 12.53
N ALA A 392 18.62 35.19 13.40
CA ALA A 392 18.66 35.64 14.78
C ALA A 392 18.07 34.63 15.77
N LEU A 393 18.66 34.58 16.96
CA LEU A 393 18.08 33.97 18.14
C LEU A 393 17.26 35.01 18.91
N VAL A 394 16.00 34.70 19.18
CA VAL A 394 15.11 35.49 20.03
C VAL A 394 14.80 34.66 21.27
N LEU A 395 15.41 35.00 22.40
CA LEU A 395 15.38 34.19 23.62
C LEU A 395 14.88 35.00 24.81
N THR A 396 14.29 34.31 25.77
CA THR A 396 14.19 34.72 27.17
C THR A 396 15.00 33.75 28.03
N ALA A 397 15.28 34.11 29.28
CA ALA A 397 16.08 33.29 30.17
C ALA A 397 15.38 33.06 31.51
N PHE A 398 15.65 31.90 32.08
CA PHE A 398 15.18 31.46 33.39
C PHE A 398 16.37 30.97 34.21
N GLU A 399 16.31 31.14 35.52
CA GLU A 399 17.24 30.54 36.46
C GLU A 399 16.54 29.64 37.47
N GLY A 400 17.13 28.49 37.81
CA GLY A 400 16.56 27.57 38.79
C GLY A 400 16.97 26.11 38.57
N ASP A 401 16.08 25.20 38.95
CA ASP A 401 16.27 23.77 38.72
C ASP A 401 15.84 23.38 37.30
N LEU A 402 16.80 23.00 36.47
CA LEU A 402 16.56 22.55 35.09
C LEU A 402 15.96 21.13 35.02
N PHE A 403 16.06 20.35 36.10
CA PHE A 403 15.65 18.95 36.16
C PHE A 403 14.91 18.65 37.47
N PRO A 404 13.75 19.29 37.72
CA PRO A 404 12.97 19.08 38.93
C PRO A 404 12.70 17.59 39.16
N GLU A 405 12.96 17.14 40.38
CA GLU A 405 12.76 15.74 40.84
C GLU A 405 13.60 14.70 40.06
N GLY A 406 14.58 15.12 39.25
CA GLY A 406 15.40 14.23 38.44
C GLY A 406 14.65 13.52 37.30
N ARG A 407 13.48 14.03 36.90
CA ARG A 407 12.67 13.44 35.82
C ARG A 407 13.33 13.66 34.45
N ALA A 408 13.18 12.66 33.57
CA ALA A 408 13.52 12.85 32.15
C ALA A 408 12.59 13.90 31.53
N GLN A 409 13.17 14.90 30.88
CA GLN A 409 12.44 15.99 30.23
C GLN A 409 12.75 16.05 28.74
N SER A 410 11.89 16.73 27.99
CA SER A 410 12.15 17.06 26.59
C SER A 410 13.46 17.83 26.46
N VAL A 411 14.21 17.57 25.39
CA VAL A 411 15.37 18.38 25.00
C VAL A 411 14.93 19.74 24.42
N PHE A 412 13.71 19.81 23.88
CA PHE A 412 13.15 20.99 23.21
C PHE A 412 12.27 21.88 24.11
N SER A 413 12.10 21.53 25.38
CA SER A 413 11.36 22.35 26.34
C SER A 413 11.95 22.28 27.76
N ILE A 414 11.60 23.26 28.59
CA ILE A 414 11.85 23.27 30.04
C ILE A 414 10.55 23.37 30.81
N GLU A 415 10.55 22.79 32.00
CA GLU A 415 9.47 22.93 32.99
C GLU A 415 9.79 24.12 33.87
N THR A 416 9.01 25.20 33.76
CA THR A 416 9.33 26.48 34.39
C THR A 416 8.78 26.62 35.81
N ASP A 417 8.03 25.64 36.32
CA ASP A 417 7.37 25.72 37.64
C ASP A 417 8.34 25.87 38.82
N SER A 418 9.58 25.39 38.65
CA SER A 418 10.67 25.49 39.63
C SER A 418 11.75 26.51 39.24
N MET A 419 11.45 27.38 38.27
CA MET A 419 12.39 28.37 37.73
C MET A 419 11.84 29.79 37.86
N THR A 420 12.74 30.76 37.95
CA THR A 420 12.44 32.20 37.98
C THR A 420 12.85 32.83 36.66
N GLN A 421 11.93 33.55 36.01
CA GLN A 421 12.25 34.26 34.77
C GLN A 421 13.17 35.45 35.06
N LEU A 422 14.28 35.55 34.32
CA LEU A 422 15.18 36.69 34.41
C LEU A 422 14.48 37.95 33.86
N GLN A 423 14.78 39.09 34.47
CA GLN A 423 14.21 40.38 34.10
C GLN A 423 15.30 41.30 33.56
N GLN A 424 14.92 42.17 32.65
CA GLN A 424 15.76 43.29 32.20
C GLN A 424 15.57 44.51 33.11
N GLU A 425 16.40 45.52 32.91
CA GLU A 425 16.31 46.79 33.62
C GLU A 425 14.90 47.39 33.44
N GLY A 426 14.15 47.57 34.53
CA GLY A 426 12.75 48.03 34.51
C GLY A 426 11.69 46.96 34.82
N GLY A 427 12.08 45.71 35.08
CA GLY A 427 11.20 44.65 35.60
C GLY A 427 10.39 43.88 34.55
N GLU A 428 10.62 44.15 33.27
CA GLU A 428 10.07 43.38 32.16
C GLU A 428 10.84 42.05 31.99
N PRO A 429 10.25 41.00 31.41
CA PRO A 429 10.96 39.78 31.08
C PRO A 429 12.18 40.05 30.19
N LEU A 430 13.31 39.39 30.49
CA LEU A 430 14.52 39.49 29.69
C LEU A 430 14.25 39.02 28.26
N ARG A 431 14.62 39.86 27.28
CA ARG A 431 14.54 39.56 25.85
C ARG A 431 15.94 39.70 25.26
N LEU A 432 16.44 38.62 24.70
CA LEU A 432 17.74 38.55 24.06
C LEU A 432 17.50 38.39 22.56
N LEU A 433 18.16 39.24 21.77
CA LEU A 433 18.22 39.15 20.32
C LEU A 433 19.69 39.00 19.94
N LEU A 434 20.11 37.82 19.48
CA LEU A 434 21.47 37.56 19.05
C LEU A 434 21.52 37.26 17.56
N GLU A 435 22.34 38.00 16.82
CA GLU A 435 22.77 37.67 15.47
C GLU A 435 24.10 36.87 15.51
N PRO A 436 24.47 36.14 14.46
CA PRO A 436 25.78 35.48 14.40
C PRO A 436 26.94 36.46 14.62
N GLY A 437 27.77 36.17 15.61
CA GLY A 437 28.89 37.00 16.08
C GLY A 437 28.57 37.89 17.28
N ASP A 438 27.29 38.00 17.67
CA ASP A 438 26.91 38.82 18.83
C ASP A 438 27.27 38.14 20.15
N VAL A 439 27.71 38.95 21.10
CA VAL A 439 27.94 38.60 22.50
C VAL A 439 27.11 39.54 23.37
N LEU A 440 26.20 39.00 24.18
CA LEU A 440 25.36 39.77 25.09
C LEU A 440 25.70 39.44 26.55
N GLU A 441 25.75 40.47 27.38
CA GLU A 441 25.87 40.35 28.83
C GLU A 441 24.51 39.99 29.46
N LEU A 442 24.53 39.07 30.42
CA LEU A 442 23.37 38.67 31.18
C LEU A 442 23.22 39.54 32.44
N PRO A 443 21.99 39.90 32.86
CA PRO A 443 21.75 40.70 34.06
C PRO A 443 22.34 40.09 35.33
N ASP A 444 22.64 40.94 36.31
CA ASP A 444 23.20 40.62 37.63
C ASP A 444 24.50 39.78 37.57
N ASP A 445 25.43 40.17 36.70
CA ASP A 445 26.75 39.53 36.55
C ASP A 445 26.67 38.01 36.28
N ARG A 446 25.62 37.55 35.59
CA ARG A 446 25.45 36.12 35.24
C ARG A 446 26.32 35.65 34.07
N GLY A 447 27.17 36.53 33.54
CA GLY A 447 28.12 36.23 32.47
C GLY A 447 27.62 36.65 31.10
N THR A 448 27.97 35.90 30.05
CA THR A 448 27.66 36.25 28.66
C THR A 448 27.09 35.07 27.87
N ILE A 449 26.29 35.38 26.86
CA ILE A 449 25.82 34.45 25.84
C ILE A 449 26.24 34.96 24.46
N GLU A 450 26.78 34.06 23.66
CA GLU A 450 27.32 34.32 22.32
C GLU A 450 26.67 33.37 21.32
N MET A 451 26.28 33.88 20.16
CA MET A 451 25.88 33.07 19.01
C MET A 451 27.01 33.10 17.98
N GLU A 452 27.83 32.05 17.92
CA GLU A 452 29.05 32.04 17.11
C GLU A 452 28.75 31.91 15.61
N SER A 453 27.85 31.00 15.26
CA SER A 453 27.52 30.68 13.87
C SER A 453 26.20 29.89 13.78
N VAL A 454 25.79 29.53 12.57
CA VAL A 454 24.63 28.67 12.32
C VAL A 454 25.06 27.55 11.39
N ILE A 455 24.80 26.31 11.81
CA ILE A 455 24.95 25.12 10.95
C ILE A 455 23.60 24.47 10.70
N ARG A 456 23.52 23.53 9.77
CA ARG A 456 22.33 22.71 9.56
C ARG A 456 22.33 21.48 10.45
N TRP A 457 21.14 20.93 10.61
CA TRP A 457 20.95 19.54 11.03
C TRP A 457 20.02 18.83 10.06
N GLY A 458 20.21 17.52 9.90
CA GLY A 458 19.35 16.64 9.14
C GLY A 458 18.64 15.65 10.06
N GLY A 459 17.32 15.56 9.94
CA GLY A 459 16.53 14.48 10.53
C GLY A 459 16.65 13.25 9.64
N LEU A 460 17.31 12.21 10.13
CA LEU A 460 17.61 10.99 9.38
C LEU A 460 16.77 9.82 9.88
N LEU A 461 16.21 9.06 8.93
CA LEU A 461 15.56 7.77 9.19
C LEU A 461 16.44 6.64 8.69
N VAL A 462 16.97 5.85 9.60
CA VAL A 462 17.66 4.60 9.28
C VAL A 462 16.63 3.47 9.31
N ARG A 463 16.44 2.77 8.19
CA ARG A 463 15.44 1.70 8.06
C ARG A 463 16.02 0.43 7.47
N HIS A 464 15.72 -0.69 8.11
CA HIS A 464 15.86 -2.02 7.53
C HIS A 464 14.48 -2.62 7.26
N ASP A 465 14.22 -3.02 6.01
CA ASP A 465 12.94 -3.62 5.63
C ASP A 465 13.16 -4.78 4.64
N PRO A 466 13.22 -6.04 5.13
CA PRO A 466 13.37 -7.21 4.28
C PRO A 466 12.12 -7.51 3.44
N GLY A 467 10.96 -6.98 3.83
CA GLY A 467 9.68 -7.15 3.14
C GLY A 467 9.51 -6.27 1.90
N ARG A 468 10.27 -5.18 1.79
CA ARG A 468 10.14 -4.16 0.74
C ARG A 468 10.21 -4.73 -0.67
N THR A 469 11.29 -5.45 -1.01
CA THR A 469 11.52 -5.95 -2.38
C THR A 469 10.52 -7.05 -2.77
N PRO A 470 10.24 -8.05 -1.92
CA PRO A 470 9.16 -9.02 -2.19
C PRO A 470 7.79 -8.34 -2.37
N ALA A 471 7.45 -7.36 -1.53
CA ALA A 471 6.20 -6.62 -1.64
C ALA A 471 6.07 -5.90 -3.00
N LEU A 472 7.13 -5.25 -3.47
CA LEU A 472 7.16 -4.60 -4.79
C LEU A 472 6.93 -5.61 -5.93
N LEU A 473 7.62 -6.75 -5.88
CA LEU A 473 7.46 -7.81 -6.88
C LEU A 473 6.02 -8.34 -6.91
N PHE A 474 5.42 -8.62 -5.76
CA PHE A 474 4.04 -9.08 -5.69
C PHE A 474 3.05 -7.99 -6.08
N ALA A 475 3.28 -6.72 -5.75
CA ALA A 475 2.44 -5.62 -6.25
C ALA A 475 2.45 -5.55 -7.78
N GLY A 476 3.62 -5.72 -8.41
CA GLY A 476 3.74 -5.82 -9.87
C GLY A 476 2.98 -7.02 -10.46
N LEU A 477 3.06 -8.18 -9.81
CA LEU A 477 2.30 -9.37 -10.21
C LEU A 477 0.79 -9.18 -10.03
N ALA A 478 0.36 -8.45 -8.99
CA ALA A 478 -1.04 -8.12 -8.79
C ALA A 478 -1.55 -7.24 -9.94
N LEU A 479 -0.80 -6.20 -10.30
CA LEU A 479 -1.13 -5.33 -11.43
C LEU A 479 -1.22 -6.13 -12.74
N LEU A 480 -0.25 -7.01 -13.01
CA LEU A 480 -0.28 -7.90 -14.16
C LEU A 480 -1.51 -8.82 -14.14
N GLY A 481 -1.84 -9.42 -13.00
CA GLY A 481 -3.02 -10.26 -12.82
C GLY A 481 -4.33 -9.50 -13.10
N LEU A 482 -4.42 -8.24 -12.67
CA LEU A 482 -5.56 -7.37 -12.94
C LEU A 482 -5.69 -7.06 -14.44
N VAL A 483 -4.59 -6.67 -15.09
CA VAL A 483 -4.54 -6.40 -16.54
C VAL A 483 -4.98 -7.64 -17.33
N LEU A 484 -4.50 -8.83 -16.97
CA LEU A 484 -4.91 -10.09 -17.62
C LEU A 484 -6.39 -10.40 -17.41
N THR A 485 -6.93 -10.14 -16.22
CA THR A 485 -8.33 -10.42 -15.87
C THR A 485 -9.30 -9.53 -16.64
N LEU A 486 -8.95 -8.25 -16.79
CA LEU A 486 -9.80 -7.25 -17.45
C LEU A 486 -9.60 -7.24 -18.98
N GLY A 487 -8.36 -7.40 -19.44
CA GLY A 487 -8.01 -7.35 -20.86
C GLY A 487 -8.30 -8.63 -21.64
N VAL A 488 -8.23 -9.81 -21.01
CA VAL A 488 -8.47 -11.09 -21.71
C VAL A 488 -9.95 -11.45 -21.66
N ARG A 489 -10.53 -11.71 -22.83
CA ARG A 489 -11.89 -12.24 -22.97
C ARG A 489 -11.85 -13.76 -23.08
N ARG A 490 -12.75 -14.43 -22.35
CA ARG A 490 -12.91 -15.90 -22.43
C ARG A 490 -14.10 -16.24 -23.30
N ARG A 491 -13.84 -16.96 -24.38
CA ARG A 491 -14.82 -17.29 -25.43
C ARG A 491 -14.85 -18.80 -25.65
N ARG A 492 -16.05 -19.35 -25.77
CA ARG A 492 -16.30 -20.69 -26.29
C ARG A 492 -17.03 -20.56 -27.60
N VAL A 493 -16.62 -21.35 -28.59
CA VAL A 493 -17.25 -21.41 -29.90
C VAL A 493 -17.60 -22.86 -30.17
N PHE A 494 -18.83 -23.07 -30.61
CA PHE A 494 -19.37 -24.37 -30.97
C PHE A 494 -19.85 -24.31 -32.42
N VAL A 495 -19.50 -25.32 -33.19
CA VAL A 495 -19.99 -25.52 -34.55
C VAL A 495 -20.71 -26.85 -34.59
N ARG A 496 -21.89 -26.88 -35.20
CA ARG A 496 -22.62 -28.10 -35.51
C ARG A 496 -22.95 -28.09 -36.99
N VAL A 497 -22.70 -29.22 -37.63
CA VAL A 497 -23.01 -29.46 -39.02
C VAL A 497 -24.11 -30.51 -39.06
N ALA A 498 -25.20 -30.21 -39.76
CA ALA A 498 -26.28 -31.13 -40.02
C ALA A 498 -26.16 -31.59 -41.48
N PRO A 499 -26.12 -32.91 -41.74
CA PRO A 499 -26.15 -33.41 -43.11
C PRO A 499 -27.50 -33.06 -43.75
N ALA A 500 -27.52 -32.95 -45.08
CA ALA A 500 -28.71 -32.63 -45.85
C ALA A 500 -29.90 -33.51 -45.44
N GLY A 501 -31.00 -32.89 -45.05
CA GLY A 501 -32.30 -33.56 -44.99
C GLY A 501 -32.82 -33.79 -46.41
N PRO A 502 -33.67 -34.80 -46.66
CA PRO A 502 -34.30 -34.97 -47.95
C PRO A 502 -35.20 -33.75 -48.23
N SER A 503 -34.81 -32.91 -49.18
CA SER A 503 -35.69 -31.85 -49.69
C SER A 503 -36.90 -32.51 -50.33
N GLY A 504 -38.10 -32.16 -49.87
CA GLY A 504 -39.38 -32.71 -50.34
C GLY A 504 -39.81 -32.19 -51.71
N ALA A 505 -38.89 -32.04 -52.67
CA ALA A 505 -39.19 -31.62 -54.03
C ALA A 505 -38.66 -32.67 -55.03
N GLN A 506 -39.51 -33.02 -56.00
CA GLN A 506 -39.37 -34.14 -56.92
C GLN A 506 -38.03 -34.17 -57.66
N GLU A 507 -37.41 -35.35 -57.63
CA GLU A 507 -36.09 -35.67 -58.17
C GLU A 507 -36.00 -35.55 -59.71
N HIS A 508 -34.93 -34.90 -60.18
CA HIS A 508 -34.28 -35.21 -61.46
C HIS A 508 -32.97 -35.95 -61.16
N PRO A 509 -32.70 -37.12 -61.78
CA PRO A 509 -31.49 -37.88 -61.51
C PRO A 509 -30.31 -37.23 -62.24
N GLY A 510 -29.52 -36.43 -61.53
CA GLY A 510 -28.30 -35.84 -62.07
C GLY A 510 -27.59 -34.82 -61.18
N ASP A 511 -28.30 -34.17 -60.24
CA ASP A 511 -27.73 -33.11 -59.41
C ASP A 511 -28.32 -33.15 -58.00
N ALA A 512 -27.81 -34.03 -57.14
CA ALA A 512 -28.19 -34.04 -55.73
C ALA A 512 -27.43 -32.90 -55.03
N ALA A 513 -28.00 -31.70 -55.00
CA ALA A 513 -27.46 -30.58 -54.24
C ALA A 513 -27.37 -30.99 -52.75
N LEU A 514 -26.13 -31.17 -52.26
CA LEU A 514 -25.87 -31.54 -50.87
C LEU A 514 -26.04 -30.30 -49.98
N HIS A 515 -27.27 -30.01 -49.55
CA HIS A 515 -27.55 -28.89 -48.65
C HIS A 515 -27.10 -29.20 -47.22
N THR A 516 -25.88 -28.81 -46.87
CA THR A 516 -25.33 -28.99 -45.52
C THR A 516 -25.66 -27.78 -44.66
N GLY A 517 -26.41 -27.98 -43.57
CA GLY A 517 -26.68 -26.94 -42.58
C GLY A 517 -25.51 -26.76 -41.61
N VAL A 518 -25.03 -25.54 -41.42
CA VAL A 518 -24.02 -25.20 -40.41
C VAL A 518 -24.55 -24.18 -39.41
N THR A 519 -24.37 -24.47 -38.13
CA THR A 519 -24.69 -23.56 -37.03
C THR A 519 -23.42 -23.26 -36.24
N VAL A 520 -23.03 -21.98 -36.18
CA VAL A 520 -21.96 -21.48 -35.32
C VAL A 520 -22.59 -20.75 -34.14
N ALA A 521 -22.16 -21.08 -32.93
CA ALA A 521 -22.66 -20.46 -31.70
C ALA A 521 -21.51 -20.04 -30.79
N GLY A 522 -21.63 -18.84 -30.22
CA GLY A 522 -20.69 -18.27 -29.27
C GLY A 522 -21.26 -18.25 -27.85
N LEU A 523 -20.42 -18.57 -26.87
CA LEU A 523 -20.73 -18.42 -25.45
C LEU A 523 -19.61 -17.64 -24.75
N PRO A 524 -19.88 -16.42 -24.24
CA PRO A 524 -18.91 -15.67 -23.47
C PRO A 524 -18.96 -16.08 -22.00
N LYS A 525 -17.85 -15.94 -21.27
CA LYS A 525 -17.85 -15.94 -19.80
C LYS A 525 -17.78 -14.48 -19.33
N GLY A 526 -18.94 -13.83 -19.23
CA GLY A 526 -19.11 -12.39 -18.94
C GLY A 526 -19.67 -11.61 -20.14
N THR A 527 -19.58 -10.28 -20.11
CA THR A 527 -19.94 -9.40 -21.24
C THR A 527 -18.84 -9.41 -22.31
N ASP A 528 -19.23 -9.56 -23.57
CA ASP A 528 -18.32 -9.51 -24.72
C ASP A 528 -19.04 -8.94 -25.96
N PRO A 529 -18.93 -7.62 -26.22
CA PRO A 529 -19.64 -6.98 -27.32
C PRO A 529 -19.17 -7.42 -28.71
N GLY A 530 -17.97 -8.01 -28.82
CA GLY A 530 -17.42 -8.49 -30.11
C GLY A 530 -17.61 -10.00 -30.31
N LEU A 531 -18.62 -10.59 -29.67
CA LEU A 531 -18.94 -12.02 -29.82
C LEU A 531 -19.73 -12.30 -31.09
N ASP A 532 -20.72 -11.46 -31.42
CA ASP A 532 -21.54 -11.62 -32.62
C ASP A 532 -20.69 -11.51 -33.89
N ASP A 533 -19.88 -10.45 -34.00
CA ASP A 533 -18.90 -10.30 -35.08
C ASP A 533 -17.96 -11.51 -35.21
N LEU A 534 -17.57 -12.11 -34.09
CA LEU A 534 -16.71 -13.30 -34.12
C LEU A 534 -17.46 -14.51 -34.69
N VAL A 535 -18.69 -14.74 -34.25
CA VAL A 535 -19.53 -15.85 -34.72
C VAL A 535 -19.78 -15.74 -36.21
N ASP A 536 -20.13 -14.55 -36.69
CA ASP A 536 -20.34 -14.26 -38.11
C ASP A 536 -19.06 -14.44 -38.93
N GLN A 537 -17.93 -13.94 -38.44
CA GLN A 537 -16.65 -14.13 -39.13
C GLN A 537 -16.22 -15.60 -39.18
N VAL A 538 -16.47 -16.38 -38.12
CA VAL A 538 -16.17 -17.82 -38.11
C VAL A 538 -17.05 -18.54 -39.11
N LEU A 539 -18.35 -18.21 -39.17
CA LEU A 539 -19.25 -18.76 -40.18
C LEU A 539 -18.79 -18.38 -41.59
N ALA A 540 -18.62 -17.09 -41.89
CA ALA A 540 -18.21 -16.61 -43.22
C ALA A 540 -16.88 -17.23 -43.70
N ARG A 541 -15.90 -17.39 -42.81
CA ARG A 541 -14.62 -18.04 -43.15
C ARG A 541 -14.76 -19.55 -43.32
N THR A 542 -15.65 -20.20 -42.57
CA THR A 542 -15.97 -21.62 -42.74
C THR A 542 -16.59 -21.84 -44.12
N VAL A 543 -17.59 -21.03 -44.50
CA VAL A 543 -18.23 -21.04 -45.83
C VAL A 543 -17.19 -20.88 -46.94
N ALA A 544 -16.37 -19.83 -46.85
CA ALA A 544 -15.37 -19.55 -47.88
C ALA A 544 -14.31 -20.67 -48.01
N ALA A 545 -13.94 -21.31 -46.90
CA ALA A 545 -12.94 -22.38 -46.89
C ALA A 545 -13.49 -23.76 -47.26
N SER A 546 -14.79 -24.01 -47.10
CA SER A 546 -15.43 -25.26 -47.52
C SER A 546 -15.76 -25.30 -49.01
N GLY A 547 -15.52 -24.21 -49.76
CA GLY A 547 -15.80 -24.13 -51.20
C GLY A 547 -17.29 -24.14 -51.57
N GLY A 548 -18.18 -24.12 -50.58
CA GLY A 548 -19.63 -24.18 -50.78
C GLY A 548 -20.22 -22.81 -51.11
N ARG A 549 -21.19 -22.78 -52.03
CA ARG A 549 -22.06 -21.61 -52.21
C ARG A 549 -23.09 -21.59 -51.08
N VAL A 550 -23.39 -20.39 -50.59
CA VAL A 550 -24.52 -20.18 -49.68
C VAL A 550 -25.78 -20.27 -50.52
N VAL A 551 -26.64 -21.22 -50.19
CA VAL A 551 -27.95 -21.35 -50.85
C VAL A 551 -28.82 -20.19 -50.37
N THR A 552 -29.20 -19.31 -51.28
CA THR A 552 -30.18 -18.27 -50.99
C THR A 552 -31.54 -18.68 -51.52
N ASP A 553 -32.62 -18.24 -50.88
CA ASP A 553 -34.03 -18.54 -51.25
C ASP A 553 -34.40 -18.11 -52.70
N LYS A 554 -33.45 -17.52 -53.44
CA LYS A 554 -33.55 -17.13 -54.85
C LYS A 554 -33.00 -18.18 -55.82
N ASP A 555 -32.24 -19.15 -55.34
CA ASP A 555 -31.60 -20.19 -56.16
C ASP A 555 -32.54 -21.40 -56.38
N ASP A 556 -33.67 -21.45 -55.68
CA ASP A 556 -34.74 -22.47 -55.78
C ASP A 556 -35.97 -22.03 -56.60
N THR A 557 -35.89 -20.91 -57.34
CA THR A 557 -36.93 -20.46 -58.30
C THR A 557 -36.42 -20.43 -59.73
#